data_AF-A0A914M4P8-F1
#
_entry.id   AF-A0A914M4P8-F1
#
_cell.length_a   1.000
_cell.length_b   1.000
_cell.length_c   1.000
_cell.angle_alpha   90.00
_cell.angle_beta   90.00
_cell.angle_gamma   90.00
#
_symmetry.space_group_name_H-M   'P 1'
#
loop_
_entity.id
_entity.type
_entity.pdbx_description
1 polymer ?
#
loop_
_entity_poly.entity_id
_entity_poly.type
_entity_poly.pdbx_seq_one_letter_code
_entity_poly.pdbx_strand_id
1 'polypeptide(L)'
;MNCSSIIELPPTMRFRWSHNGSVAICYSAVFVLSLIGNGFMFLILFRNQCIKRRRVHSLLLHMTVAQLLVTLVYIPKEIVHNLTIAWLGGDLLCRLCKFFDVFGVALSAGILVCLSLDRFYSILFPLYVINAKRSVQRMVIAAWLVAALSSLPQVYIFRTARHPCFTEFTQCVSADIIGLLSPNVIYWFSVLNIVQVIF
;
A
#
# COMPACT_ATOMS: atom_id res chain seq x y z
N MET A 1 13.15 19.56 -25.23
CA MET A 1 13.52 18.23 -25.77
C MET A 1 13.08 18.18 -27.22
N ASN A 2 13.97 17.82 -28.15
CA ASN A 2 13.60 17.73 -29.57
C ASN A 2 13.03 16.33 -29.86
N CYS A 3 11.72 16.22 -30.05
CA CYS A 3 11.05 14.92 -30.27
C CYS A 3 11.25 14.36 -31.68
N SER A 4 11.82 15.15 -32.61
CA SER A 4 12.03 14.75 -34.01
C SER A 4 13.08 13.64 -34.21
N SER A 5 13.93 13.38 -33.21
CA SER A 5 14.95 12.31 -33.25
C SER A 5 14.53 11.02 -32.54
N ILE A 6 13.35 10.98 -31.90
CA ILE A 6 12.86 9.82 -31.15
C ILE A 6 11.78 9.12 -31.96
N ILE A 7 12.19 8.12 -32.75
CA ILE A 7 11.30 7.32 -33.61
C ILE A 7 10.79 6.08 -32.86
N GLU A 8 11.50 5.64 -31.83
CA GLU A 8 11.23 4.41 -31.08
C GLU A 8 11.00 4.71 -29.58
N LEU A 9 10.00 4.07 -28.95
CA LEU A 9 9.82 4.13 -27.50
C LEU A 9 11.07 3.61 -26.77
N PRO A 10 11.51 4.25 -25.67
CA PRO A 10 12.64 3.78 -24.90
C PRO A 10 12.41 2.35 -24.37
N PRO A 11 13.49 1.56 -24.20
CA PRO A 11 13.38 0.13 -23.86
C PRO A 11 12.73 -0.15 -22.50
N THR A 12 12.64 0.84 -21.61
CA THR A 12 11.94 0.77 -20.32
C THR A 12 10.42 0.91 -20.43
N MET A 13 9.92 1.42 -21.56
CA MET A 13 8.49 1.57 -21.86
C MET A 13 7.99 0.54 -22.89
N ARG A 14 8.84 -0.43 -23.26
CA ARG A 14 8.51 -1.52 -24.19
C ARG A 14 8.28 -2.83 -23.44
N PHE A 15 7.33 -3.61 -23.92
CA PHE A 15 7.04 -4.91 -23.33
C PHE A 15 8.16 -5.89 -23.60
N ARG A 16 8.79 -6.36 -22.52
CA ARG A 16 9.84 -7.37 -22.58
C ARG A 16 9.29 -8.67 -22.01
N TRP A 17 9.06 -9.65 -22.88
CA TRP A 17 8.50 -10.96 -22.50
C TRP A 17 9.23 -11.62 -21.32
N SER A 18 10.57 -11.57 -21.28
CA SER A 18 11.36 -12.16 -20.19
C SER A 18 11.15 -11.44 -18.85
N HIS A 19 11.26 -10.10 -18.85
CA HIS A 19 11.18 -9.30 -17.63
C HIS A 19 9.74 -9.08 -17.17
N ASN A 20 8.88 -8.52 -18.02
CA ASN A 20 7.49 -8.25 -17.68
C ASN A 20 6.72 -9.54 -17.41
N GLY A 21 7.01 -10.60 -18.17
CA GLY A 21 6.40 -11.92 -17.95
C GLY A 21 6.77 -12.53 -16.60
N SER A 22 8.07 -12.52 -16.23
CA SER A 22 8.49 -13.03 -14.92
C SER A 22 7.89 -12.21 -13.77
N VAL A 23 7.88 -10.87 -13.86
CA VAL A 23 7.27 -10.00 -12.86
C VAL A 23 5.77 -10.26 -12.71
N ALA A 24 5.04 -10.40 -13.83
CA ALA A 24 3.60 -10.71 -13.81
C ALA A 24 3.31 -12.08 -13.17
N ILE A 25 4.13 -13.09 -13.45
CA ILE A 25 4.02 -14.42 -12.81
C ILE A 25 4.24 -14.32 -11.29
N CYS A 26 5.28 -13.60 -10.86
CA CYS A 26 5.56 -13.40 -9.43
C CYS A 26 4.39 -12.70 -8.72
N TYR A 27 3.88 -11.60 -9.27
CA TYR A 27 2.73 -10.92 -8.69
C TYR A 27 1.47 -11.78 -8.67
N SER A 28 1.24 -12.60 -9.70
CA SER A 28 0.11 -13.54 -9.74
C SER A 28 0.23 -14.61 -8.65
N ALA A 29 1.43 -15.14 -8.40
CA ALA A 29 1.66 -16.09 -7.32
C ALA A 29 1.42 -15.45 -5.95
N VAL A 30 1.93 -14.22 -5.73
CA VAL A 30 1.71 -13.46 -4.49
C VAL A 30 0.23 -13.17 -4.29
N PHE A 31 -0.51 -12.83 -5.35
CA PHE A 31 -1.96 -12.63 -5.29
C PHE A 31 -2.69 -13.87 -4.79
N VAL A 32 -2.44 -15.04 -5.40
CA VAL A 32 -3.11 -16.30 -5.02
C VAL A 32 -2.77 -16.68 -3.58
N LEU A 33 -1.49 -16.64 -3.21
CA LEU A 33 -1.05 -16.98 -1.86
C LEU A 33 -1.66 -16.03 -0.82
N SER A 34 -1.65 -14.72 -1.09
CA SER A 34 -2.20 -13.70 -0.19
C SER A 34 -3.72 -13.82 -0.06
N LEU A 35 -4.42 -14.12 -1.16
CA LEU A 35 -5.87 -14.26 -1.17
C LEU A 35 -6.30 -15.49 -0.34
N ILE A 36 -5.61 -16.62 -0.51
CA ILE A 36 -5.89 -17.84 0.26
C ILE A 36 -5.57 -17.59 1.74
N GLY A 37 -4.39 -17.09 2.06
CA GLY A 37 -3.95 -16.87 3.44
C GLY A 37 -4.82 -15.86 4.19
N ASN A 38 -4.98 -14.65 3.64
CA ASN A 38 -5.78 -13.60 4.27
C ASN A 38 -7.28 -13.95 4.25
N GLY A 39 -7.78 -14.59 3.19
CA GLY A 39 -9.17 -15.03 3.12
C GLY A 39 -9.49 -16.08 4.19
N PHE A 40 -8.64 -17.09 4.35
CA PHE A 40 -8.80 -18.10 5.39
C PHE A 40 -8.74 -17.49 6.80
N MET A 41 -7.77 -16.60 7.05
CA MET A 41 -7.66 -15.88 8.32
C MET A 41 -8.92 -15.05 8.61
N PHE A 42 -9.45 -14.35 7.61
CA PHE A 42 -10.67 -13.56 7.73
C PHE A 42 -11.86 -14.44 8.11
N LEU A 43 -12.05 -15.58 7.44
CA LEU A 43 -13.14 -16.50 7.71
C LEU A 43 -13.10 -17.04 9.14
N ILE A 44 -11.92 -17.48 9.61
CA ILE A 44 -11.75 -17.97 10.97
C ILE A 44 -12.04 -16.88 11.99
N LEU A 45 -11.46 -15.68 11.81
CA LEU A 45 -11.64 -14.58 12.75
C LEU A 45 -13.08 -14.08 12.76
N PHE A 46 -13.73 -14.03 11.61
CA PHE A 46 -15.12 -13.63 11.47
C PHE A 46 -16.02 -14.62 12.19
N ARG A 47 -15.86 -15.92 11.94
CA ARG A 47 -16.60 -16.98 12.63
C ARG A 47 -16.40 -16.90 14.15
N ASN A 48 -15.16 -16.77 14.60
CA ASN A 48 -14.85 -16.68 16.01
C ASN A 48 -15.44 -15.43 16.68
N GLN A 49 -15.58 -14.34 15.93
CA GLN A 49 -16.20 -13.10 16.41
C GLN A 49 -17.71 -13.17 16.54
N CYS A 50 -18.36 -13.86 15.60
CA CYS A 50 -19.79 -14.12 15.67
C CYS A 50 -20.14 -15.01 16.87
N ILE A 51 -19.30 -15.99 17.20
CA ILE A 51 -19.51 -16.89 18.34
C ILE A 51 -19.21 -16.17 19.66
N LYS A 52 -18.02 -15.56 19.78
CA LYS A 52 -17.60 -14.88 21.02
C LYS A 52 -16.83 -13.61 20.69
N ARG A 53 -17.47 -12.47 20.94
CA ARG A 53 -16.89 -11.15 20.66
C ARG A 53 -15.67 -10.88 21.54
N ARG A 54 -14.48 -11.01 20.95
CA ARG A 54 -13.20 -10.67 21.57
C ARG A 54 -12.59 -9.43 20.91
N ARG A 55 -11.91 -8.64 21.74
CA ARG A 55 -11.26 -7.38 21.32
C ARG A 55 -10.20 -7.65 20.26
N VAL A 56 -9.31 -8.59 20.56
CA VAL A 56 -8.19 -9.01 19.69
C VAL A 56 -8.69 -9.47 18.32
N HIS A 57 -9.72 -10.31 18.28
CA HIS A 57 -10.26 -10.78 17.00
C HIS A 57 -10.84 -9.62 16.14
N SER A 58 -11.27 -8.51 16.75
CA SER A 58 -11.87 -7.38 16.00
C SER A 58 -10.79 -6.60 15.30
N LEU A 59 -9.67 -6.45 15.97
CA LEU A 59 -8.48 -5.79 15.46
C LEU A 59 -7.84 -6.61 14.36
N LEU A 60 -7.72 -7.93 14.59
CA LEU A 60 -7.26 -8.86 13.59
C LEU A 60 -8.19 -8.86 12.36
N LEU A 61 -9.51 -8.75 12.54
CA LEU A 61 -10.45 -8.61 11.41
C LEU A 61 -10.23 -7.33 10.60
N HIS A 62 -10.14 -6.17 11.25
CA HIS A 62 -9.88 -4.91 10.53
C HIS A 62 -8.56 -4.97 9.75
N MET A 63 -7.55 -5.63 10.32
CA MET A 63 -6.29 -5.92 9.64
C MET A 63 -6.44 -6.81 8.42
N THR A 64 -7.12 -7.96 8.58
CA THR A 64 -7.30 -8.88 7.46
C THR A 64 -8.12 -8.25 6.34
N VAL A 65 -9.12 -7.43 6.68
CA VAL A 65 -9.89 -6.66 5.70
C VAL A 65 -9.00 -5.68 4.93
N ALA A 66 -8.10 -4.96 5.62
CA ALA A 66 -7.15 -4.08 4.95
C ALA A 66 -6.20 -4.86 4.03
N GLN A 67 -5.68 -6.01 4.47
CA GLN A 67 -4.84 -6.90 3.65
C GLN A 67 -5.57 -7.47 2.45
N LEU A 68 -6.85 -7.83 2.60
CA LEU A 68 -7.70 -8.27 1.49
C LEU A 68 -7.98 -7.13 0.51
N LEU A 69 -8.21 -5.91 0.97
CA LEU A 69 -8.37 -4.74 0.10
C LEU A 69 -7.10 -4.49 -0.72
N VAL A 70 -5.92 -4.52 -0.08
CA VAL A 70 -4.64 -4.44 -0.79
C VAL A 70 -4.53 -5.60 -1.78
N THR A 71 -4.78 -6.83 -1.35
CA THR A 71 -4.66 -8.00 -2.23
C THR A 71 -5.57 -7.91 -3.45
N LEU A 72 -6.83 -7.48 -3.28
CA LEU A 72 -7.84 -7.42 -4.34
C LEU A 72 -7.71 -6.18 -5.24
N VAL A 73 -7.14 -5.08 -4.75
CA VAL A 73 -7.05 -3.83 -5.52
C VAL A 73 -5.63 -3.57 -6.00
N TYR A 74 -4.63 -3.66 -5.12
CA TYR A 74 -3.23 -3.36 -5.42
C TYR A 74 -2.57 -4.40 -6.34
N ILE A 75 -2.70 -5.68 -6.03
CA ILE A 75 -1.93 -6.68 -6.77
C ILE A 75 -2.44 -6.80 -8.23
N PRO A 76 -3.78 -6.81 -8.48
CA PRO A 76 -4.29 -6.81 -9.85
C PRO A 76 -3.92 -5.58 -10.66
N LYS A 77 -3.92 -4.37 -10.06
CA LYS A 77 -3.46 -3.16 -10.78
C LYS A 77 -2.00 -3.28 -11.20
N GLU A 78 -1.14 -3.89 -10.38
CA GLU A 78 0.28 -4.06 -10.69
C GLU A 78 0.45 -5.09 -11.80
N ILE A 79 -0.31 -6.18 -11.80
CA ILE A 79 -0.32 -7.16 -12.90
C ILE A 79 -0.74 -6.47 -14.20
N VAL A 80 -1.84 -5.72 -14.19
CA VAL A 80 -2.31 -4.98 -15.37
C VAL A 80 -1.25 -3.99 -15.83
N HIS A 81 -0.66 -3.20 -14.92
CA HIS A 81 0.37 -2.22 -15.26
C HIS A 81 1.62 -2.87 -15.87
N ASN A 82 2.05 -4.02 -15.36
CA ASN A 82 3.21 -4.74 -15.92
C ASN A 82 2.92 -5.35 -17.30
N LEU A 83 1.65 -5.66 -17.60
CA LEU A 83 1.20 -6.14 -18.90
C LEU A 83 0.99 -5.02 -19.91
N THR A 84 0.33 -3.92 -19.51
CA THR A 84 -0.02 -2.81 -20.40
C THR A 84 1.10 -1.79 -20.54
N ILE A 85 1.95 -1.63 -19.53
CA ILE A 85 3.06 -0.66 -19.40
C ILE A 85 2.60 0.81 -19.35
N ALA A 86 1.51 1.12 -20.04
CA ALA A 86 0.74 2.34 -19.93
C ALA A 86 -0.23 2.29 -18.75
N TRP A 87 -0.45 3.45 -18.16
CA TRP A 87 -1.45 3.70 -17.12
C TRP A 87 -2.77 4.17 -17.74
N LEU A 88 -3.81 3.34 -17.67
CA LEU A 88 -5.13 3.63 -18.26
C LEU A 88 -6.19 4.05 -17.23
N GLY A 89 -5.86 4.07 -15.93
CA GLY A 89 -6.82 4.36 -14.86
C GLY A 89 -7.15 5.85 -14.64
N GLY A 90 -6.54 6.77 -15.39
CA GLY A 90 -6.71 8.21 -15.15
C GLY A 90 -6.02 8.72 -13.88
N ASP A 91 -6.13 10.02 -13.59
CA ASP A 91 -5.36 10.68 -12.54
C ASP A 91 -5.83 10.35 -11.11
N LEU A 92 -7.15 10.27 -10.89
CA LEU A 92 -7.70 9.93 -9.58
C LEU A 92 -7.27 8.54 -9.12
N LEU A 93 -7.38 7.52 -9.99
CA LEU A 93 -6.92 6.18 -9.64
C LEU A 93 -5.40 6.14 -9.45
N CYS A 94 -4.59 6.88 -10.22
CA CYS A 94 -3.13 6.92 -10.03
C CYS A 94 -2.78 7.34 -8.59
N ARG A 95 -3.38 8.45 -8.13
CA ARG A 95 -3.18 8.97 -6.78
C ARG A 95 -3.68 8.02 -5.69
N LEU A 96 -4.90 7.49 -5.85
CA LEU A 96 -5.49 6.56 -4.88
C LEU A 96 -4.70 5.26 -4.79
N CYS A 97 -4.30 4.71 -5.93
CA CYS A 97 -3.48 3.52 -5.97
C CYS A 97 -2.15 3.76 -5.25
N LYS A 98 -1.44 4.85 -5.52
CA LYS A 98 -0.18 5.16 -4.82
C LYS A 98 -0.37 5.42 -3.32
N PHE A 99 -1.50 5.99 -2.91
CA PHE A 99 -1.87 6.10 -1.50
C PHE A 99 -2.04 4.73 -0.84
N PHE A 100 -2.83 3.84 -1.44
CA PHE A 100 -3.11 2.52 -0.87
C PHE A 100 -1.87 1.62 -0.77
N ASP A 101 -0.88 1.82 -1.65
CA ASP A 101 0.40 1.08 -1.64
C ASP A 101 1.14 1.29 -0.32
N VAL A 102 1.30 2.55 0.06
CA VAL A 102 1.99 2.92 1.30
C VAL A 102 1.10 2.66 2.50
N PHE A 103 -0.19 2.98 2.39
CA PHE A 103 -1.15 2.84 3.49
C PHE A 103 -1.29 1.39 3.95
N GLY A 104 -1.43 0.46 3.01
CA GLY A 104 -1.60 -0.96 3.32
C GLY A 104 -0.40 -1.56 4.05
N VAL A 105 0.81 -1.22 3.61
CA VAL A 105 2.05 -1.68 4.23
C VAL A 105 2.23 -1.05 5.61
N ALA A 106 2.05 0.27 5.73
CA ALA A 106 2.19 0.99 7.00
C ALA A 106 1.16 0.53 8.05
N LEU A 107 -0.10 0.35 7.65
CA LEU A 107 -1.14 -0.15 8.54
C LEU A 107 -0.86 -1.58 9.01
N SER A 108 -0.40 -2.45 8.09
CA SER A 108 -0.05 -3.83 8.43
C SER A 108 1.10 -3.90 9.43
N ALA A 109 2.14 -3.09 9.24
CA ALA A 109 3.25 -2.99 10.19
C ALA A 109 2.77 -2.42 11.54
N GLY A 110 2.00 -1.34 11.53
CA GLY A 110 1.52 -0.67 12.73
C GLY A 110 0.66 -1.57 13.63
N ILE A 111 -0.21 -2.40 13.06
CA ILE A 111 -1.01 -3.32 13.88
C ILE A 111 -0.19 -4.54 14.33
N LEU A 112 0.82 -4.99 13.58
CA LEU A 112 1.74 -6.01 14.08
C LEU A 112 2.48 -5.52 15.33
N VAL A 113 2.91 -4.26 15.34
CA VAL A 113 3.47 -3.59 16.53
C VAL A 113 2.45 -3.54 17.66
N CYS A 114 1.19 -3.15 17.36
CA CYS A 114 0.13 -3.13 18.37
C CYS A 114 -0.11 -4.51 19.00
N LEU A 115 -0.09 -5.58 18.20
CA LEU A 115 -0.24 -6.96 18.67
C LEU A 115 0.93 -7.38 19.57
N SER A 116 2.16 -7.05 19.18
CA SER A 116 3.36 -7.34 19.97
C SER A 116 3.33 -6.64 21.31
N LEU A 117 2.94 -5.36 21.33
CA LEU A 117 2.79 -4.58 22.56
C LEU A 117 1.65 -5.09 23.45
N ASP A 118 0.49 -5.46 22.88
CA ASP A 118 -0.61 -6.06 23.65
C ASP A 118 -0.16 -7.35 24.36
N ARG A 119 0.57 -8.22 23.65
CA ARG A 119 1.14 -9.44 24.24
C ARG A 119 2.16 -9.11 25.33
N PHE A 120 3.06 -8.17 25.08
CA PHE A 120 4.07 -7.74 26.04
C PHE A 120 3.44 -7.25 27.35
N TYR A 121 2.45 -6.35 27.27
CA TYR A 121 1.74 -5.86 28.46
C TYR A 121 0.90 -6.94 29.14
N SER A 122 0.26 -7.84 28.38
CA SER A 122 -0.53 -8.92 28.97
C SER A 122 0.32 -9.94 29.74
N ILE A 123 1.59 -10.13 29.36
CA ILE A 123 2.50 -11.06 30.02
C ILE A 123 3.08 -10.42 31.29
N LEU A 124 3.53 -9.18 31.21
CA LEU A 124 4.24 -8.51 32.32
C LEU A 124 3.30 -7.87 33.34
N PHE A 125 2.11 -7.45 32.93
CA PHE A 125 1.17 -6.70 33.78
C PHE A 125 -0.21 -7.37 33.76
N PRO A 126 -0.44 -8.43 34.58
CA PRO A 126 -1.72 -9.15 34.58
C PRO A 126 -2.93 -8.26 34.91
N LEU A 127 -2.73 -7.16 35.65
CA LEU A 127 -3.79 -6.17 35.95
C LEU A 127 -4.13 -5.25 34.76
N TYR A 128 -3.28 -5.16 33.73
CA TYR A 128 -3.54 -4.40 32.51
C TYR A 128 -4.75 -4.93 31.73
N VAL A 129 -5.10 -6.21 31.90
CA VAL A 129 -6.21 -6.89 31.20
C VAL A 129 -7.55 -6.16 31.37
N ILE A 130 -7.75 -5.51 32.52
CA ILE A 130 -8.95 -4.73 32.88
C ILE A 130 -9.11 -3.54 31.91
N ASN A 131 -8.03 -2.78 31.67
CA ASN A 131 -8.03 -1.59 30.81
C ASN A 131 -7.56 -1.85 29.37
N ALA A 132 -7.10 -3.07 29.06
CA ALA A 132 -6.52 -3.43 27.78
C ALA A 132 -7.44 -3.13 26.58
N LYS A 133 -8.79 -3.15 26.72
CA LYS A 133 -9.70 -2.76 25.61
C LYS A 133 -9.42 -1.37 25.11
N ARG A 134 -9.43 -0.41 26.05
CA ARG A 134 -9.33 1.01 25.73
C ARG A 134 -7.92 1.33 25.26
N SER A 135 -6.92 0.71 25.88
CA SER A 135 -5.53 0.88 25.49
C SER A 135 -5.29 0.38 24.05
N VAL A 136 -5.69 -0.85 23.75
CA VAL A 136 -5.49 -1.42 22.41
C VAL A 136 -6.34 -0.70 21.35
N GLN A 137 -7.57 -0.29 21.67
CA GLN A 137 -8.36 0.55 20.76
C GLN A 137 -7.65 1.86 20.43
N ARG A 138 -7.05 2.53 21.44
CA ARG A 138 -6.26 3.75 21.20
C ARG A 138 -5.03 3.49 20.33
N MET A 139 -4.30 2.41 20.58
CA MET A 139 -3.13 2.02 19.78
C MET A 139 -3.51 1.75 18.31
N VAL A 140 -4.63 1.08 18.08
CA VAL A 140 -5.11 0.79 16.72
C VAL A 140 -5.56 2.07 16.01
N ILE A 141 -6.29 2.95 16.70
CA ILE A 141 -6.66 4.26 16.14
C ILE A 141 -5.40 5.05 15.78
N ALA A 142 -4.38 5.05 16.66
CA ALA A 142 -3.11 5.69 16.38
C ALA A 142 -2.41 5.07 15.17
N ALA A 143 -2.38 3.74 15.04
CA ALA A 143 -1.80 3.06 13.88
C ALA A 143 -2.52 3.43 12.57
N TRP A 144 -3.85 3.52 12.58
CA TRP A 144 -4.63 3.99 11.43
C TRP A 144 -4.31 5.44 11.05
N LEU A 145 -4.24 6.34 12.04
CA LEU A 145 -3.92 7.75 11.81
C LEU A 145 -2.50 7.92 11.29
N VAL A 146 -1.53 7.21 11.88
CA VAL A 146 -0.13 7.21 11.47
C VAL A 146 0.01 6.70 10.04
N ALA A 147 -0.61 5.55 9.72
CA ALA A 147 -0.59 4.99 8.37
C ALA A 147 -1.26 5.91 7.34
N ALA A 148 -2.39 6.54 7.70
CA ALA A 148 -3.06 7.49 6.82
C ALA A 148 -2.18 8.72 6.58
N LEU A 149 -1.65 9.33 7.65
CA LEU A 149 -0.83 10.54 7.59
C LEU A 149 0.46 10.32 6.79
N SER A 150 1.12 9.17 6.99
CA SER A 150 2.33 8.80 6.25
C SER A 150 2.05 8.59 4.76
N SER A 151 0.84 8.13 4.41
CA SER A 151 0.43 7.84 3.04
C SER A 151 -0.11 9.07 2.29
N LEU A 152 -0.59 10.10 2.99
CA LEU A 152 -1.16 11.32 2.38
C LEU A 152 -0.22 12.01 1.35
N PRO A 153 1.10 12.14 1.57
CA PRO A 153 2.02 12.73 0.60
C PRO A 153 1.96 12.07 -0.77
N GLN A 154 1.66 10.77 -0.85
CA GLN A 154 1.56 10.04 -2.12
C GLN A 154 0.48 10.64 -3.04
N VAL A 155 -0.63 11.13 -2.47
CA VAL A 155 -1.73 11.76 -3.21
C VAL A 155 -1.30 13.10 -3.82
N TYR A 156 -0.33 13.80 -3.21
CA TYR A 156 0.17 15.07 -3.71
C TYR A 156 1.34 14.91 -4.68
N ILE A 157 2.22 13.93 -4.42
CA ILE A 157 3.42 13.69 -5.21
C ILE A 157 3.09 13.02 -6.54
N PHE A 158 2.12 12.11 -6.62
CA PHE A 158 1.85 11.36 -7.84
C PHE A 158 0.77 12.00 -8.71
N ARG A 159 0.99 11.97 -10.04
CA ARG A 159 0.09 12.48 -11.07
C ARG A 159 0.18 11.63 -12.32
N THR A 160 -0.90 11.58 -13.08
CA THR A 160 -0.86 11.01 -14.43
C THR A 160 -0.33 12.06 -15.40
N ALA A 161 0.70 11.69 -16.16
CA ALA A 161 1.28 12.51 -17.22
C ALA A 161 1.35 11.74 -18.54
N ARG A 162 1.29 12.48 -19.65
CA ARG A 162 1.54 11.95 -21.00
C ARG A 162 3.01 12.08 -21.35
N HIS A 163 3.53 11.13 -22.12
CA HIS A 163 4.90 11.21 -22.60
C HIS A 163 5.05 12.41 -23.58
N PRO A 164 6.11 13.25 -23.44
CA PRO A 164 6.25 14.50 -24.20
C PRO A 164 6.36 14.27 -25.72
N CYS A 165 6.86 13.12 -26.16
CA CYS A 165 6.99 12.78 -27.58
C CYS A 165 5.98 11.72 -28.07
N PHE A 166 5.23 11.08 -27.16
CA PHE A 166 4.27 10.01 -27.50
C PHE A 166 2.99 10.22 -26.70
N THR A 167 2.08 11.07 -27.22
CA THR A 167 0.88 11.52 -26.49
C THR A 167 -0.09 10.40 -26.13
N GLU A 168 -0.06 9.30 -26.89
CA GLU A 168 -0.86 8.09 -26.64
C GLU A 168 -0.41 7.30 -25.40
N PHE A 169 0.78 7.60 -24.88
CA PHE A 169 1.35 6.89 -23.74
C PHE A 169 1.19 7.70 -22.45
N THR A 170 0.39 7.19 -21.52
CA THR A 170 0.14 7.78 -20.21
C THR A 170 0.84 6.96 -19.11
N GLN A 171 1.44 7.65 -18.14
CA GLN A 171 2.09 7.03 -16.99
C GLN A 171 1.74 7.76 -15.69
N CYS A 172 1.70 7.03 -14.58
CA CYS A 172 1.57 7.58 -13.24
C CYS A 172 2.98 7.90 -12.72
N VAL A 173 3.36 9.17 -12.74
CA VAL A 173 4.72 9.66 -12.42
C VAL A 173 4.70 10.59 -11.20
N SER A 174 5.86 10.78 -10.57
CA SER A 174 6.02 11.80 -9.53
C SER A 174 6.03 13.20 -10.15
N ALA A 175 5.47 14.17 -9.42
CA ALA A 175 5.30 15.56 -9.85
C ALA A 175 6.63 16.31 -10.07
N ASP A 176 7.73 15.85 -9.44
CA ASP A 176 9.10 16.33 -9.69
C ASP A 176 9.52 16.17 -11.15
N ILE A 177 9.18 15.02 -11.74
CA ILE A 177 9.53 14.68 -13.13
C ILE A 177 8.84 15.65 -14.10
N ILE A 178 7.74 16.27 -13.68
CA ILE A 178 6.96 17.26 -14.46
C ILE A 178 7.35 18.71 -14.06
N GLY A 179 8.27 18.89 -13.11
CA GLY A 179 8.71 20.21 -12.62
C GLY A 179 7.67 20.94 -11.75
N LEU A 180 6.67 20.22 -11.22
CA LEU A 180 5.60 20.80 -10.39
C LEU A 180 5.94 20.84 -8.90
N LEU A 181 6.90 20.03 -8.45
CA LEU A 181 7.44 20.01 -7.08
C LEU A 181 8.96 20.07 -7.13
N SER A 182 9.59 20.62 -6.08
CA SER A 182 11.05 20.61 -5.97
C SER A 182 11.58 19.30 -5.37
N PRO A 183 12.77 18.82 -5.80
CA PRO A 183 13.35 17.57 -5.30
C PRO A 183 13.54 17.57 -3.78
N ASN A 184 13.88 18.73 -3.21
CA ASN A 184 14.07 18.91 -1.77
C ASN A 184 12.78 18.63 -0.98
N VAL A 185 11.63 19.07 -1.48
CA VAL A 185 10.34 18.84 -0.80
C VAL A 185 10.04 17.34 -0.74
N ILE A 186 10.25 16.62 -1.85
CA ILE A 186 10.02 15.16 -1.91
C ILE A 186 11.01 14.40 -1.03
N TYR A 187 12.26 14.83 -0.99
CA TYR A 187 13.27 14.26 -0.10
C TYR A 187 12.84 14.38 1.37
N TRP A 188 12.46 15.59 1.83
CA TRP A 188 12.02 15.79 3.22
C TRP A 188 10.72 15.03 3.54
N PHE A 189 9.76 14.96 2.62
CA PHE A 189 8.56 14.14 2.78
C PHE A 189 8.86 12.63 2.86
N SER A 190 9.87 12.16 2.13
CA SER A 190 10.31 10.75 2.17
C SER A 190 11.06 10.45 3.46
N VAL A 191 11.92 11.37 3.92
CA VAL A 191 12.63 11.25 5.20
C VAL A 191 11.63 11.25 6.36
N LEU A 192 10.65 12.14 6.38
CA LEU A 192 9.58 12.14 7.39
C LEU A 192 8.83 10.81 7.42
N ASN A 193 8.49 10.26 6.25
CA ASN A 193 7.86 8.95 6.13
C ASN A 193 8.72 7.81 6.70
N ILE A 194 10.02 7.79 6.38
CA ILE A 194 10.96 6.77 6.83
C ILE A 194 11.17 6.86 8.35
N VAL A 195 11.38 8.07 8.88
CA VAL A 195 11.54 8.31 10.32
C VAL A 195 10.31 7.81 11.08
N GLN A 196 9.11 8.02 10.56
CA GLN A 196 7.85 7.58 11.16
C GLN A 196 7.60 6.06 11.08
N VAL A 197 8.34 5.33 10.24
CA VAL A 197 8.31 3.85 10.16
C VAL A 197 9.37 3.22 11.08
N ILE A 198 10.47 3.93 11.33
CA ILE A 198 11.60 3.46 12.15
C ILE A 198 11.42 3.80 13.64
N PHE A 199 10.73 4.90 13.96
CA PHE A 199 10.43 5.37 15.32
C PHE A 199 8.93 5.31 15.62
#